data_AF-A0AAN8ERP9-F1
#
_entry.id   AF-A0AAN8ERP9-F1
#
_cell.length_a   1.000
_cell.length_b   1.000
_cell.length_c   1.000
_cell.angle_alpha   90.00
_cell.angle_beta   90.00
_cell.angle_gamma   90.00
#
_symmetry.space_group_name_H-M   'P 1'
#
loop_
_entity.id
_entity.type
_entity.pdbx_description
1 polymer ?
#
loop_
_entity_poly.entity_id
_entity_poly.type
_entity_poly.pdbx_seq_one_letter_code
_entity_poly.pdbx_strand_id
1 'polypeptide(L)'
;MYIYSASQALYPSIYLNLKERSDKERSFRYVQAIVAEAQRIAHKRKPRLPVYAYTKIEYDPRNYNCSFYDPQDLCTTIVLPYRMGVDGIILWSSSNGMTYRCKILTNFLEEKLGPFLKDVVDGKYGERDSDYNDKKMWDYDEVCGPYISNITHYGSSFFICNDDTTTTARPGP
;
A
#
# COMPACT_ATOMS: atom_id res chain seq x y z
N MET A 1 15.81 -24.08 -2.68
CA MET A 1 15.83 -22.66 -3.13
C MET A 1 15.65 -22.52 -4.66
N TYR A 2 14.94 -23.42 -5.33
CA TYR A 2 14.87 -23.42 -6.81
C TYR A 2 14.17 -22.18 -7.39
N ILE A 3 12.99 -21.83 -6.87
CA ILE A 3 12.20 -20.71 -7.41
C ILE A 3 12.96 -19.38 -7.33
N TYR A 4 13.52 -19.04 -6.16
CA TYR A 4 14.27 -17.80 -5.97
C TYR A 4 15.59 -17.74 -6.75
N SER A 5 16.20 -18.89 -7.08
CA SER A 5 17.40 -18.91 -7.92
C SER A 5 17.11 -18.61 -9.39
N ALA A 6 15.90 -18.93 -9.86
CA ALA A 6 15.45 -18.66 -11.21
C ALA A 6 14.79 -17.27 -11.36
N SER A 7 14.35 -16.67 -10.25
CA SER A 7 13.75 -15.33 -10.24
C SER A 7 14.77 -14.21 -10.49
N GLN A 8 14.29 -13.14 -11.13
CA GLN A 8 15.03 -11.88 -11.32
C GLN A 8 14.58 -10.77 -10.36
N ALA A 9 13.46 -10.96 -9.67
CA ALA A 9 12.90 -10.06 -8.67
C ALA A 9 11.93 -10.82 -7.75
N LEU A 10 11.56 -10.23 -6.63
CA LEU A 10 10.52 -10.74 -5.72
C LEU A 10 9.31 -9.81 -5.74
N TYR A 11 8.11 -10.40 -5.75
CA TYR A 11 6.84 -9.68 -5.86
C TYR A 11 5.87 -10.05 -4.74
N PRO A 12 6.19 -9.74 -3.47
CA PRO A 12 5.29 -10.04 -2.37
C PRO A 12 3.98 -9.26 -2.49
N SER A 13 2.86 -9.90 -2.22
CA SER A 13 1.56 -9.22 -2.10
C SER A 13 1.33 -8.80 -0.65
N ILE A 14 1.05 -7.51 -0.44
CA ILE A 14 0.79 -6.90 0.86
C ILE A 14 -0.64 -6.33 0.92
N TYR A 15 -1.57 -7.01 0.23
CA TYR A 15 -2.95 -6.60 0.12
C TYR A 15 -3.67 -6.64 1.47
N LEU A 16 -4.42 -5.57 1.76
CA LEU A 16 -5.33 -5.47 2.89
C LEU A 16 -6.77 -5.60 2.42
N ASN A 17 -7.64 -6.13 3.26
CA ASN A 17 -9.06 -6.36 3.01
C ASN A 17 -9.91 -5.66 4.05
N LEU A 18 -11.22 -5.52 3.78
CA LEU A 18 -12.14 -4.75 4.64
C LEU A 18 -12.16 -5.21 6.12
N LYS A 19 -11.84 -6.47 6.39
CA LYS A 19 -11.76 -7.02 7.76
C LYS A 19 -10.60 -6.47 8.58
N GLU A 20 -9.56 -5.95 7.92
CA GLU A 20 -8.35 -5.41 8.56
C GLU A 20 -8.46 -3.91 8.84
N ARG A 21 -9.41 -3.21 8.19
CA ARG A 21 -9.64 -1.76 8.31
C ARG A 21 -9.75 -1.23 9.75
N SER A 22 -10.19 -2.04 10.71
CA SER A 22 -10.40 -1.59 12.10
C SER A 22 -9.17 -1.71 13.00
N ASP A 23 -8.06 -2.28 12.51
CA ASP A 23 -6.89 -2.59 13.35
C ASP A 23 -5.57 -2.20 12.66
N LYS A 24 -5.16 -0.95 12.87
CA LYS A 24 -3.92 -0.38 12.30
C LYS A 24 -2.68 -1.21 12.65
N GLU A 25 -2.61 -1.74 13.88
CA GLU A 25 -1.45 -2.49 14.37
C GLU A 25 -1.36 -3.83 13.65
N ARG A 26 -2.49 -4.51 13.49
CA ARG A 26 -2.55 -5.78 12.76
C ARG A 26 -2.16 -5.59 11.29
N SER A 27 -2.72 -4.59 10.60
CA SER A 27 -2.34 -4.27 9.22
C SER A 27 -0.83 -4.01 9.12
N PHE A 28 -0.29 -3.20 10.03
CA PHE A 28 1.13 -2.85 10.05
C PHE A 28 2.03 -4.06 10.24
N ARG A 29 1.75 -4.89 11.24
CA ARG A 29 2.53 -6.10 11.52
C ARG A 29 2.45 -7.11 10.38
N TYR A 30 1.29 -7.25 9.75
CA TYR A 30 1.10 -8.11 8.57
C TYR A 30 1.99 -7.68 7.41
N VAL A 31 1.94 -6.40 7.01
CA VAL A 31 2.76 -5.87 5.91
C VAL A 31 4.24 -5.96 6.26
N GLN A 32 4.61 -5.57 7.49
CA GLN A 32 5.99 -5.63 7.97
C GLN A 32 6.56 -7.05 7.86
N ALA A 33 5.82 -8.07 8.29
CA ALA A 33 6.29 -9.45 8.25
C ALA A 33 6.56 -9.94 6.82
N ILE A 34 5.67 -9.61 5.88
CA ILE A 34 5.81 -10.00 4.47
C ILE A 34 7.00 -9.30 3.80
N VAL A 35 7.12 -7.99 4.00
CA VAL A 35 8.23 -7.21 3.44
C VAL A 35 9.55 -7.67 4.04
N ALA A 36 9.58 -7.94 5.35
CA ALA A 36 10.76 -8.45 6.03
C ALA A 36 11.23 -9.79 5.46
N GLU A 37 10.30 -10.73 5.27
CA GLU A 37 10.64 -12.03 4.68
C GLU A 37 11.11 -11.90 3.23
N ALA A 38 10.47 -11.04 2.42
CA ALA A 38 10.89 -10.80 1.05
C ALA A 38 12.32 -10.24 1.00
N GLN A 39 12.65 -9.27 1.86
CA GLN A 39 14.01 -8.73 1.96
C GLN A 39 15.00 -9.80 2.42
N ARG A 40 14.66 -10.60 3.44
CA ARG A 40 15.52 -11.69 3.92
C ARG A 40 15.84 -12.69 2.81
N ILE A 41 14.87 -13.05 1.97
CA ILE A 41 15.11 -13.91 0.80
C ILE A 41 15.96 -13.20 -0.26
N ALA A 42 15.68 -11.92 -0.54
CA ALA A 42 16.45 -11.13 -1.50
C ALA A 42 17.95 -11.09 -1.17
N HIS A 43 18.29 -10.91 0.11
CA HIS A 43 19.68 -10.82 0.59
C HIS A 43 20.45 -12.15 0.54
N LYS A 44 19.77 -13.29 0.34
CA LYS A 44 20.43 -14.59 0.15
C LYS A 44 21.02 -14.76 -1.26
N ARG A 45 20.69 -13.88 -2.19
CA ARG A 45 21.20 -13.88 -3.56
C ARG A 45 22.31 -12.84 -3.70
N LYS A 46 23.28 -13.16 -4.56
CA LYS A 46 24.34 -12.24 -4.97
C LYS A 46 24.35 -12.20 -6.51
N PRO A 47 23.99 -11.07 -7.14
CA PRO A 47 23.52 -9.82 -6.54
C PRO A 47 22.16 -9.98 -5.81
N ARG A 48 21.85 -9.06 -4.89
CA ARG A 48 20.56 -9.01 -4.18
C ARG A 48 19.42 -8.92 -5.21
N LEU A 49 18.36 -9.71 -5.01
CA LEU A 49 17.17 -9.57 -5.86
C LEU A 49 16.42 -8.28 -5.53
N PRO A 50 15.98 -7.50 -6.54
CA PRO A 50 15.09 -6.38 -6.28
C PRO A 50 13.72 -6.87 -5.77
N VAL A 51 13.11 -6.09 -4.88
CA VAL A 51 11.81 -6.39 -4.27
C VAL A 51 10.79 -5.34 -4.68
N TYR A 52 9.70 -5.75 -5.32
CA TYR A 52 8.60 -4.89 -5.74
C TYR A 52 7.30 -5.33 -5.06
N ALA A 53 6.87 -4.59 -4.03
CA ALA A 53 5.70 -4.96 -3.26
C ALA A 53 4.40 -4.65 -4.02
N TYR A 54 3.55 -5.64 -4.21
CA TYR A 54 2.21 -5.45 -4.75
C TYR A 54 1.27 -4.98 -3.65
N THR A 55 0.68 -3.79 -3.82
CA THR A 55 -0.40 -3.30 -2.96
C THR A 55 -1.64 -2.91 -3.77
N LYS A 56 -2.81 -3.01 -3.15
CA LYS A 56 -4.02 -2.38 -3.68
C LYS A 56 -4.06 -0.93 -3.19
N ILE A 57 -4.99 -0.16 -3.73
CA ILE A 57 -5.38 1.14 -3.18
C ILE A 57 -6.78 1.09 -2.54
N GLU A 58 -7.40 -0.10 -2.56
CA GLU A 58 -8.77 -0.38 -2.16
C GLU A 58 -8.86 -1.72 -1.43
N TYR A 59 -9.70 -1.80 -0.42
CA TYR A 59 -9.95 -3.02 0.34
C TYR A 59 -10.68 -4.08 -0.48
N ASP A 60 -11.70 -3.69 -1.24
CA ASP A 60 -12.52 -4.61 -2.02
C ASP A 60 -13.04 -3.96 -3.32
N PRO A 61 -12.15 -3.81 -4.31
CA PRO A 61 -12.50 -3.18 -5.59
C PRO A 61 -13.41 -4.04 -6.48
N ARG A 62 -13.76 -5.26 -6.04
CA ARG A 62 -14.68 -6.13 -6.78
C ARG A 62 -16.12 -5.86 -6.37
N ASN A 63 -16.37 -5.64 -5.09
CA ASN A 63 -17.74 -5.48 -4.57
C ASN A 63 -18.13 -4.02 -4.32
N TYR A 64 -17.14 -3.13 -4.15
CA TYR A 64 -17.37 -1.73 -3.80
C TYR A 64 -16.60 -0.79 -4.74
N ASN A 65 -17.24 0.30 -5.15
CA ASN A 65 -16.64 1.32 -6.02
C ASN A 65 -15.78 2.34 -5.25
N CYS A 66 -16.02 2.47 -3.94
CA CYS A 66 -15.44 3.49 -3.07
C CYS A 66 -14.92 2.86 -1.78
N SER A 67 -14.08 1.82 -1.89
CA SER A 67 -13.47 1.14 -0.75
C SER A 67 -11.97 1.42 -0.63
N PHE A 68 -11.56 2.67 -0.86
CA PHE A 68 -10.15 3.07 -0.76
C PHE A 68 -9.57 2.80 0.64
N TYR A 69 -8.28 2.52 0.69
CA TYR A 69 -7.55 2.46 1.95
C TYR A 69 -7.65 3.79 2.69
N ASP A 70 -7.84 3.71 4.00
CA ASP A 70 -7.76 4.88 4.86
C ASP A 70 -6.30 5.36 5.03
N PRO A 71 -6.07 6.54 5.64
CA PRO A 71 -4.72 7.06 5.86
C PRO A 71 -3.78 6.10 6.59
N GLN A 72 -4.30 5.32 7.54
CA GLN A 72 -3.51 4.38 8.33
C GLN A 72 -2.98 3.24 7.44
N ASP A 73 -3.85 2.68 6.61
CA ASP A 73 -3.51 1.58 5.71
C ASP A 73 -2.74 2.05 4.47
N LEU A 74 -2.95 3.29 4.00
CA LEU A 74 -2.08 3.91 2.99
C LEU A 74 -0.65 4.07 3.52
N CYS A 75 -0.47 4.56 4.75
CA CYS A 75 0.85 4.63 5.36
C CYS A 75 1.50 3.25 5.48
N THR A 76 0.74 2.29 6.02
CA THR A 76 1.17 0.91 6.23
C THR A 76 1.58 0.22 4.94
N THR A 77 0.89 0.46 3.82
CA THR A 77 1.15 -0.24 2.56
C THR A 77 2.08 0.51 1.61
N ILE A 78 2.41 1.77 1.89
CA ILE A 78 3.27 2.60 1.03
C ILE A 78 4.52 3.07 1.78
N VAL A 79 4.36 3.79 2.89
CA VAL A 79 5.49 4.36 3.66
C VAL A 79 6.32 3.27 4.30
N LEU A 80 5.69 2.30 4.97
CA LEU A 80 6.42 1.23 5.66
C LEU A 80 7.29 0.41 4.68
N PRO A 81 6.78 -0.15 3.57
CA PRO A 81 7.64 -0.86 2.61
C PRO A 81 8.77 0.02 2.06
N TYR A 82 8.49 1.29 1.76
CA TYR A 82 9.50 2.25 1.33
C TYR A 82 10.60 2.42 2.38
N ARG A 83 10.24 2.66 3.65
CA ARG A 83 11.21 2.76 4.76
C ARG A 83 11.96 1.45 4.99
N MET A 84 11.34 0.30 4.75
CA MET A 84 11.97 -1.02 4.84
C MET A 84 12.85 -1.39 3.63
N GLY A 85 13.08 -0.48 2.70
CA GLY A 85 14.09 -0.67 1.67
C GLY A 85 13.62 -1.43 0.43
N VAL A 86 12.32 -1.59 0.17
CA VAL A 86 11.86 -2.18 -1.10
C VAL A 86 12.32 -1.33 -2.28
N ASP A 87 12.48 -1.96 -3.45
CA ASP A 87 12.97 -1.30 -4.67
C ASP A 87 11.85 -0.63 -5.47
N GLY A 88 10.60 -0.95 -5.15
CA GLY A 88 9.44 -0.23 -5.64
C GLY A 88 8.13 -0.83 -5.14
N ILE A 89 7.04 -0.17 -5.51
CA ILE A 89 5.67 -0.58 -5.19
C ILE A 89 4.89 -0.68 -6.50
N ILE A 90 4.11 -1.74 -6.64
CA ILE A 90 3.21 -1.95 -7.77
C ILE A 90 1.79 -1.78 -7.26
N LEU A 91 1.12 -0.74 -7.74
CA LEU A 91 -0.28 -0.47 -7.44
C LEU A 91 -1.18 -1.34 -8.32
N TRP A 92 -2.13 -2.02 -7.69
CA TRP A 92 -3.08 -2.88 -8.38
C TRP A 92 -4.52 -2.47 -8.06
N SER A 93 -5.39 -2.55 -9.06
CA SER A 93 -6.84 -2.46 -8.89
C SER A 93 -7.53 -3.47 -9.82
N SER A 94 -8.80 -3.75 -9.54
CA SER A 94 -9.62 -4.67 -10.33
C SER A 94 -10.14 -4.00 -11.59
N SER A 95 -10.17 -4.72 -12.72
CA SER A 95 -10.87 -4.26 -13.93
C SER A 95 -12.40 -4.31 -13.79
N ASN A 96 -12.91 -4.97 -12.75
CA ASN A 96 -14.35 -5.09 -12.51
C ASN A 96 -15.00 -3.70 -12.37
N GLY A 97 -15.95 -3.39 -13.25
CA GLY A 97 -16.68 -2.12 -13.21
C GLY A 97 -15.86 -0.87 -13.51
N MET A 98 -14.73 -1.02 -14.23
CA MET A 98 -13.85 0.10 -14.57
C MET A 98 -14.57 1.23 -15.31
N THR A 99 -15.55 0.94 -16.16
CA THR A 99 -16.35 1.96 -16.86
C THR A 99 -16.98 3.00 -15.91
N TYR A 100 -17.41 2.56 -14.73
CA TYR A 100 -18.01 3.44 -13.71
C TYR A 100 -16.95 3.98 -12.74
N ARG A 101 -15.96 3.15 -12.41
CA ARG A 101 -14.91 3.47 -11.43
C ARG A 101 -13.82 4.38 -11.99
N CYS A 102 -13.67 4.52 -13.31
CA CYS A 102 -12.57 5.28 -13.91
C CYS A 102 -12.52 6.72 -13.39
N LYS A 103 -13.66 7.45 -13.37
CA LYS A 103 -13.70 8.83 -12.88
C LYS A 103 -13.37 8.92 -11.38
N ILE A 104 -13.88 7.98 -10.58
CA ILE A 104 -13.62 7.90 -9.14
C ILE A 104 -12.12 7.66 -8.90
N LEU A 105 -11.51 6.75 -9.66
CA LEU A 105 -10.08 6.44 -9.58
C LEU A 105 -9.23 7.62 -10.05
N THR A 106 -9.57 8.29 -11.14
CA THR A 106 -8.86 9.48 -11.61
C THR A 106 -8.84 10.56 -10.54
N ASN A 107 -9.99 10.90 -9.96
CA ASN A 107 -10.07 11.90 -8.89
C ASN A 107 -9.24 11.48 -7.66
N PHE A 108 -9.33 10.22 -7.25
CA PHE A 108 -8.52 9.70 -6.14
C PHE A 108 -7.01 9.76 -6.43
N LEU A 109 -6.58 9.44 -7.65
CA LEU A 109 -5.18 9.49 -8.05
C LEU A 109 -4.66 10.92 -8.13
N GLU A 110 -5.38 11.83 -8.77
CA GLU A 110 -4.92 13.20 -9.01
C GLU A 110 -4.95 14.05 -7.74
N GLU A 111 -6.01 13.93 -6.95
CA GLU A 111 -6.20 14.80 -5.78
C GLU A 111 -5.53 14.26 -4.51
N LYS A 112 -5.35 12.93 -4.41
CA LYS A 112 -4.97 12.28 -3.16
C LYS A 112 -3.72 11.42 -3.28
N LEU A 113 -3.81 10.30 -3.99
CA LEU A 113 -2.74 9.29 -3.98
C LEU A 113 -1.48 9.81 -4.68
N GLY A 114 -1.62 10.49 -5.82
CA GLY A 114 -0.50 11.02 -6.60
C GLY A 114 0.38 12.00 -5.80
N PRO A 115 -0.18 13.09 -5.24
CA PRO A 115 0.56 14.00 -4.36
C PRO A 115 1.20 13.29 -3.16
N PHE A 116 0.48 12.35 -2.52
CA PHE A 116 1.03 11.56 -1.43
C PHE A 116 2.24 10.72 -1.86
N LEU A 117 2.15 9.99 -2.99
CA LEU A 117 3.25 9.20 -3.53
C LEU A 117 4.46 10.07 -3.88
N LYS A 118 4.21 11.26 -4.44
CA LYS A 118 5.28 12.23 -4.72
C LYS A 118 6.00 12.62 -3.44
N ASP A 119 5.27 12.96 -2.38
CA ASP A 119 5.87 13.32 -1.10
C ASP A 119 6.67 12.17 -0.47
N VAL A 120 6.22 10.91 -0.63
CA VAL A 120 6.97 9.72 -0.17
C VAL A 120 8.29 9.59 -0.92
N VAL A 121 8.27 9.69 -2.26
CA VAL A 121 9.47 9.59 -3.10
C VAL A 121 10.43 10.77 -2.89
N ASP A 122 9.89 11.95 -2.57
CA ASP A 122 10.67 13.15 -2.21
C ASP A 122 11.25 13.08 -0.77
N GLY A 123 11.09 11.94 -0.06
CA GLY A 123 11.70 11.70 1.25
C GLY A 123 10.97 12.34 2.44
N LYS A 124 9.76 12.89 2.24
CA LYS A 124 9.04 13.61 3.31
C LYS A 124 8.50 12.71 4.43
N TYR A 125 8.50 11.39 4.23
CA TYR A 125 8.01 10.37 5.17
C TYR A 125 9.15 9.55 5.80
N GLY A 126 10.34 10.12 5.86
CA GLY A 126 11.56 9.49 6.38
C GLY A 126 12.40 8.86 5.28
N GLU A 127 13.63 8.50 5.62
CA GLU A 127 14.58 7.91 4.66
C GLU A 127 14.33 6.41 4.46
N ARG A 128 14.65 5.95 3.25
CA ARG A 128 14.70 4.52 2.91
C ARG A 128 15.86 3.86 3.66
N ASP A 129 15.57 2.78 4.40
CA ASP A 129 16.61 1.96 5.03
C ASP A 129 17.28 1.08 3.96
N SER A 130 18.44 1.53 3.47
CA SER A 130 19.20 0.85 2.42
C SER A 130 20.01 -0.33 2.95
N ASP A 131 20.24 -0.41 4.27
CA ASP A 131 20.98 -1.49 4.94
C ASP A 131 20.01 -2.33 5.79
N TYR A 132 19.11 -3.01 5.08
CA TYR A 132 18.03 -3.77 5.70
C TYR A 132 18.55 -4.80 6.72
N ASN A 133 18.16 -4.61 7.97
CA ASN A 133 18.41 -5.55 9.06
C ASN A 133 17.14 -6.36 9.37
N ASP A 134 17.19 -7.67 9.14
CA ASP A 134 16.07 -8.60 9.33
C ASP A 134 15.61 -8.74 10.79
N LYS A 135 16.40 -8.24 11.74
CA LYS A 135 16.06 -8.22 13.17
C LYS A 135 15.41 -6.92 13.64
N LYS A 136 15.36 -5.88 12.80
CA LYS A 136 14.75 -4.59 13.16
C LYS A 136 13.23 -4.71 13.16
N MET A 137 12.65 -4.53 14.34
CA MET A 137 11.20 -4.39 14.48
C MET A 137 10.83 -2.91 14.35
N TRP A 138 9.96 -2.59 13.40
CA TRP A 138 9.46 -1.23 13.20
C TRP A 138 8.22 -1.00 14.07
N ASP A 139 7.98 0.24 14.48
CA ASP A 139 6.80 0.62 15.25
C ASP A 139 5.86 1.52 14.43
N TYR A 140 4.55 1.31 14.55
CA TYR A 140 3.58 2.08 13.78
C TYR A 140 3.64 3.58 14.15
N ASP A 141 3.70 3.90 15.44
CA ASP A 141 3.64 5.29 15.90
C ASP A 141 4.96 6.03 15.58
N GLU A 142 6.07 5.31 15.38
CA GLU A 142 7.32 5.88 14.85
C GLU A 142 7.33 6.05 13.33
N VAL A 143 6.68 5.13 12.59
CA VAL A 143 6.69 5.12 11.12
C VAL A 143 5.61 6.01 10.53
N CYS A 144 4.39 5.85 11.02
CA CYS A 144 3.18 6.46 10.48
C CYS A 144 2.64 7.58 11.38
N GLY A 145 2.83 7.47 12.70
CA GLY A 145 2.34 8.45 13.68
C GLY A 145 2.65 9.92 13.34
N PRO A 146 3.89 10.29 12.97
CA PRO A 146 4.24 11.69 12.72
C PRO A 146 3.56 12.29 11.48
N TYR A 147 3.13 11.44 10.56
CA TYR A 147 2.66 11.87 9.24
C TYR A 147 1.18 11.62 9.00
N ILE A 148 0.49 10.94 9.93
CA ILE A 148 -0.89 10.50 9.71
C ILE A 148 -1.84 11.67 9.43
N SER A 149 -1.63 12.84 10.05
CA SER A 149 -2.40 14.06 9.80
C SER A 149 -2.22 14.56 8.36
N ASN A 150 -0.99 14.52 7.82
CA ASN A 150 -0.69 14.88 6.44
C ASN A 150 -1.32 13.90 5.46
N ILE A 151 -1.30 12.60 5.77
CA ILE A 151 -1.97 11.58 4.94
C ILE A 151 -3.48 11.74 5.02
N THR A 152 -4.02 12.16 6.17
CA THR A 152 -5.46 12.43 6.35
C THR A 152 -5.93 13.61 5.51
N HIS A 153 -5.07 14.61 5.22
CA HIS A 153 -5.37 15.66 4.25
C HIS A 153 -5.66 15.08 2.85
N TYR A 154 -4.96 14.01 2.49
CA TYR A 154 -5.23 13.23 1.29
C TYR A 154 -6.40 12.23 1.46
N GLY A 155 -6.83 11.91 2.69
CA GLY A 155 -7.69 10.76 2.99
C GLY A 155 -9.19 11.01 3.18
N SER A 156 -9.72 12.22 3.05
CA SER A 156 -11.18 12.42 3.15
C SER A 156 -11.89 11.88 1.90
N SER A 157 -12.23 10.59 1.93
CA SER A 157 -13.05 9.90 0.91
C SER A 157 -14.43 10.55 0.71
N PHE A 158 -14.83 11.40 1.65
CA PHE A 158 -16.11 12.11 1.66
C PHE A 158 -16.32 12.90 0.37
N PHE A 159 -15.31 13.60 -0.16
CA PHE A 159 -15.50 14.43 -1.36
C PHE A 159 -15.50 13.64 -2.69
N ILE A 160 -14.80 12.51 -2.75
CA ILE A 160 -14.63 11.74 -4.00
C ILE A 160 -15.89 10.92 -4.32
N CYS A 161 -16.64 10.53 -3.29
CA CYS A 161 -17.76 9.60 -3.42
C CYS A 161 -19.13 10.23 -3.09
N ASN A 162 -19.23 11.56 -3.02
CA ASN A 162 -20.44 12.31 -2.64
C ASN A 162 -21.54 12.42 -3.72
N ASP A 163 -21.34 11.87 -4.92
CA ASP A 163 -22.41 11.75 -5.92
C ASP A 163 -23.32 10.55 -5.56
N ASP A 164 -24.21 10.74 -4.58
CA ASP A 164 -25.50 10.06 -4.29
C ASP A 164 -25.68 8.54 -4.56
N THR A 165 -24.61 7.74 -4.72
CA THR A 165 -24.73 6.34 -5.17
C THR A 165 -23.84 5.31 -4.49
N THR A 166 -22.81 5.62 -3.70
CA THR A 166 -21.81 4.55 -3.37
C THR A 166 -21.26 4.54 -1.95
N THR A 167 -22.09 4.07 -1.01
CA THR A 167 -21.66 3.04 -0.03
C THR A 167 -22.30 1.68 -0.34
N THR A 168 -23.10 1.61 -1.40
CA THR A 168 -23.87 0.43 -1.76
C THR A 168 -22.96 -0.60 -2.42
N ALA A 169 -23.12 -1.87 -2.02
CA ALA A 169 -22.66 -2.98 -2.83
C ALA A 169 -23.21 -2.79 -4.25
N ARG A 170 -22.39 -3.12 -5.25
CA ARG A 170 -22.76 -2.98 -6.66
C ARG A 170 -24.18 -3.54 -6.91
N PRO A 171 -25.08 -2.84 -7.63
CA PRO A 171 -26.29 -3.51 -8.11
C PRO A 171 -25.88 -4.71 -8.96
N GLY A 172 -26.53 -5.85 -8.73
CA GLY A 172 -26.23 -7.11 -9.40
C GLY A 172 -26.41 -7.02 -10.93
N PRO A 173 -25.90 -8.02 -11.67
CA PRO A 173 -26.11 -8.13 -13.12
C PRO A 173 -27.60 -8.18 -13.48
#